data_AF-A0A7W6IEC0-F1
#
_entry.id   AF-A0A7W6IEC0-F1
#
_cell.length_a   1.000
_cell.length_b   1.000
_cell.length_c   1.000
_cell.angle_alpha   90.00
_cell.angle_beta   90.00
_cell.angle_gamma   90.00
#
_symmetry.space_group_name_H-M   'P 1'
#
loop_
_entity.id
_entity.type
_entity.pdbx_description
1 polymer ?
#
loop_
_entity_poly.entity_id
_entity_poly.type
_entity_poly.pdbx_seq_one_letter_code
_entity_poly.pdbx_strand_id
1 'polypeptide(L)'
;MGRGIRSNGDHCLVILFGTRLVRRLLSNEGKALLGQASRAQLELSGKLAKQIKAGGRAAIDEAAQACLSRDKGWIAVHRKALADIGANDVLRVDPVQLALREAFDLARERREPQAVKVLQTAAGAQDEPMVKGWLLAAAAEIANLYDKADAQRLLGDARKFNRQVLQPVQGALYDRVTAAGASQAKRVKEFAGAQASGAALRLHVRDIVERLVFTSDPRAVEGFESAVHDLGHLLGFVPQRPERDFRRGPDNLWALSDEAGFLVIECKSGSASDEIAKSDVDQLAGSLNWFASQYGTSTGVPVIIHPVRVLDPTSSPPEGLRVIEAQKLDKLKKAVEAFGTALASEEVRSDIKRIRALLEQHGFVPAAFIERYTRPCTRKRNAK
;
A
#
# COMPACT_ATOMS: atom_id res chain seq x y z
N MET A 1 2.52 -17.78 7.98
CA MET A 1 2.48 -19.06 7.23
C MET A 1 2.04 -20.13 8.22
N GLY A 2 1.04 -20.93 7.88
CA GLY A 2 0.58 -22.02 8.75
C GLY A 2 1.59 -23.17 8.83
N ARG A 3 1.34 -24.14 9.70
CA ARG A 3 2.15 -25.35 9.79
C ARG A 3 1.86 -26.24 8.57
N GLY A 4 2.85 -26.42 7.70
CA GLY A 4 2.72 -27.24 6.48
C GLY A 4 2.81 -28.76 6.72
N ILE A 5 3.20 -29.17 7.94
CA ILE A 5 3.43 -30.55 8.33
C ILE A 5 2.74 -30.87 9.67
N ARG A 6 2.34 -32.11 9.90
CA ARG A 6 1.69 -32.59 11.14
C ARG A 6 2.60 -33.52 11.94
N SER A 7 3.50 -34.22 11.29
CA SER A 7 4.48 -35.13 11.88
C SER A 7 5.88 -34.95 11.29
N ASN A 8 6.89 -35.53 11.93
CA ASN A 8 8.27 -35.53 11.43
C ASN A 8 8.47 -36.36 10.15
N GLY A 9 7.51 -37.22 9.81
CA GLY A 9 7.50 -37.98 8.55
C GLY A 9 6.97 -37.18 7.37
N ASP A 10 6.22 -36.12 7.63
CA ASP A 10 5.53 -35.34 6.61
C ASP A 10 6.50 -34.42 5.88
N HIS A 11 6.18 -34.15 4.62
CA HIS A 11 6.85 -33.16 3.79
C HIS A 11 5.80 -32.40 3.01
N CYS A 12 6.06 -31.11 2.77
CA CYS A 12 5.15 -30.26 2.02
C CYS A 12 5.95 -29.34 1.10
N LEU A 13 5.33 -28.99 -0.02
CA LEU A 13 5.78 -27.88 -0.86
C LEU A 13 4.93 -26.65 -0.51
N VAL A 14 5.60 -25.51 -0.28
CA VAL A 14 4.93 -24.22 -0.11
C VAL A 14 5.21 -23.36 -1.34
N ILE A 15 4.17 -23.09 -2.12
CA ILE A 15 4.25 -22.20 -3.28
C ILE A 15 3.80 -20.80 -2.86
N LEU A 16 4.70 -19.84 -3.03
CA LEU A 16 4.44 -18.43 -2.75
C LEU A 16 4.17 -17.73 -4.08
N PHE A 17 2.94 -17.26 -4.27
CA PHE A 17 2.51 -16.58 -5.48
C PHE A 17 2.09 -15.14 -5.19
N GLY A 18 2.34 -14.26 -6.16
CA GLY A 18 1.98 -12.84 -6.09
C GLY A 18 3.12 -11.93 -5.63
N THR A 19 3.31 -10.83 -6.35
CA THR A 19 4.40 -9.88 -6.14
C THR A 19 4.40 -9.30 -4.73
N ARG A 20 3.22 -8.99 -4.17
CA ARG A 20 3.07 -8.46 -2.81
C ARG A 20 3.62 -9.40 -1.73
N LEU A 21 3.26 -10.67 -1.80
CA LEU A 21 3.68 -11.69 -0.85
C LEU A 21 5.19 -11.91 -0.95
N VAL A 22 5.70 -12.05 -2.17
CA VAL A 22 7.14 -12.21 -2.43
C VAL A 22 7.92 -11.00 -1.93
N ARG A 23 7.46 -9.77 -2.22
CA ARG A 23 8.08 -8.54 -1.72
C ARG A 23 8.13 -8.51 -0.19
N ARG A 24 7.01 -8.83 0.48
CA ARG A 24 6.96 -8.85 1.95
C ARG A 24 7.94 -9.86 2.53
N LEU A 25 8.00 -11.09 2.00
CA LEU A 25 8.90 -12.13 2.52
C LEU A 25 10.37 -11.88 2.23
N LEU A 26 10.69 -11.15 1.16
CA LEU A 26 12.07 -10.83 0.79
C LEU A 26 12.57 -9.50 1.38
N SER A 27 11.70 -8.68 1.99
CA SER A 27 12.11 -7.45 2.67
C SER A 27 12.90 -7.75 3.95
N ASN A 28 13.67 -6.78 4.43
CA ASN A 28 14.47 -6.94 5.64
C ASN A 28 13.57 -7.19 6.87
N GLU A 29 12.47 -6.44 6.96
CA GLU A 29 11.47 -6.56 8.02
C GLU A 29 10.77 -7.92 7.95
N GLY A 30 10.36 -8.36 6.76
CA GLY A 30 9.69 -9.65 6.59
C GLY A 30 10.60 -10.83 6.91
N LYS A 31 11.87 -10.78 6.48
CA LYS A 31 12.86 -11.78 6.87
C LYS A 31 13.05 -11.79 8.38
N ALA A 32 13.11 -10.63 9.04
CA ALA A 32 13.26 -10.51 10.48
C ALA A 32 12.14 -11.22 11.27
N LEU A 33 10.93 -11.33 10.69
CA LEU A 33 9.78 -12.02 11.30
C LEU A 33 9.82 -13.55 11.16
N LEU A 34 10.70 -14.10 10.32
CA LEU A 34 10.79 -15.55 10.08
C LEU A 34 11.74 -16.21 11.07
N GLY A 35 11.40 -17.43 11.51
CA GLY A 35 12.31 -18.31 12.25
C GLY A 35 13.52 -18.70 11.41
N GLN A 36 14.63 -19.08 12.06
CA GLN A 36 15.89 -19.41 11.40
C GLN A 36 15.72 -20.49 10.31
N ALA A 37 15.01 -21.57 10.64
CA ALA A 37 14.69 -22.64 9.68
C ALA A 37 13.94 -22.13 8.44
N SER A 38 12.90 -21.32 8.62
CA SER A 38 12.14 -20.76 7.49
C SER A 38 12.96 -19.79 6.65
N ARG A 39 13.88 -19.03 7.25
CA ARG A 39 14.81 -18.17 6.50
C ARG A 39 15.75 -19.00 5.62
N ALA A 40 16.38 -20.02 6.18
CA ALA A 40 17.27 -20.91 5.42
C ALA A 40 16.53 -21.63 4.28
N GLN A 41 15.30 -22.06 4.51
CA GLN A 41 14.44 -22.63 3.46
C GLN A 41 14.15 -21.61 2.34
N LEU A 42 13.83 -20.36 2.68
CA LEU A 42 13.62 -19.31 1.66
C LEU A 42 14.90 -18.99 0.89
N GLU A 43 16.05 -18.99 1.54
CA GLU A 43 17.35 -18.79 0.89
C GLU A 43 17.68 -19.94 -0.08
N LEU A 44 17.45 -21.19 0.34
CA LEU A 44 17.58 -22.36 -0.53
C LEU A 44 16.64 -22.26 -1.73
N SER A 45 15.36 -21.93 -1.51
CA SER A 45 14.37 -21.70 -2.58
C SER A 45 14.82 -20.58 -3.53
N GLY A 46 15.45 -19.52 -3.02
CA GLY A 46 16.03 -18.46 -3.84
C GLY A 46 17.19 -18.91 -4.72
N LYS A 47 18.05 -19.81 -4.22
CA LYS A 47 19.12 -20.45 -5.02
C LYS A 47 18.55 -21.34 -6.11
N LEU A 48 17.55 -22.15 -5.78
CA LEU A 48 16.85 -23.03 -6.73
C LEU A 48 16.13 -22.22 -7.82
N ALA A 49 15.44 -21.14 -7.45
CA ALA A 49 14.74 -20.26 -8.40
C ALA A 49 15.68 -19.63 -9.45
N LYS A 50 16.96 -19.37 -9.10
CA LYS A 50 17.95 -18.90 -10.07
C LYS A 50 18.31 -19.96 -11.11
N GLN A 51 18.27 -21.23 -10.74
CA GLN A 51 18.51 -22.36 -11.66
C GLN A 51 17.27 -22.63 -12.53
N ILE A 52 16.07 -22.54 -11.95
CA ILE A 52 14.78 -22.74 -12.64
C ILE A 52 14.49 -21.64 -13.68
N LYS A 53 15.01 -20.42 -13.51
CA LYS A 53 14.78 -19.29 -14.44
C LYS A 53 15.05 -19.59 -15.92
N ALA A 54 15.85 -20.61 -16.22
CA ALA A 54 16.12 -21.04 -17.60
C ALA A 54 15.10 -22.08 -18.15
N GLY A 55 14.32 -22.77 -17.30
CA GLY A 55 13.52 -23.95 -17.68
C GLY A 55 11.99 -23.78 -17.66
N GLY A 56 11.47 -22.59 -17.31
CA GLY A 56 10.02 -22.31 -17.35
C GLY A 56 9.18 -23.18 -16.40
N ARG A 57 7.93 -23.50 -16.78
CA ARG A 57 6.98 -24.24 -15.93
C ARG A 57 7.45 -25.68 -15.63
N ALA A 58 7.99 -26.39 -16.61
CA ALA A 58 8.47 -27.76 -16.44
C ALA A 58 9.50 -27.87 -15.30
N ALA A 59 10.44 -26.93 -15.22
CA ALA A 59 11.43 -26.92 -14.13
C ALA A 59 10.82 -26.65 -12.74
N ILE A 60 9.69 -25.95 -12.66
CA ILE A 60 8.93 -25.80 -11.40
C ILE A 60 8.28 -27.13 -11.03
N ASP A 61 7.68 -27.82 -12.01
CA ASP A 61 7.03 -29.11 -11.80
C ASP A 61 8.05 -30.19 -11.38
N GLU A 62 9.24 -30.20 -11.97
CA GLU A 62 10.35 -31.07 -11.58
C GLU A 62 10.82 -30.79 -10.14
N ALA A 63 11.01 -29.53 -9.78
CA ALA A 63 11.38 -29.14 -8.41
C ALA A 63 10.30 -29.53 -7.38
N ALA A 64 9.03 -29.34 -7.73
CA ALA A 64 7.90 -29.77 -6.93
C ALA A 64 7.91 -31.29 -6.75
N GLN A 65 8.13 -32.03 -7.84
CA GLN A 65 8.15 -33.48 -7.83
C GLN A 65 9.34 -34.02 -7.02
N ALA A 66 10.53 -33.43 -7.12
CA ALA A 66 11.68 -33.82 -6.31
C ALA A 66 11.39 -33.67 -4.80
N CYS A 67 10.68 -32.60 -4.42
CA CYS A 67 10.24 -32.38 -3.05
C CYS A 67 9.20 -33.43 -2.60
N LEU A 68 8.14 -33.63 -3.40
CA LEU A 68 7.00 -34.47 -3.04
C LEU A 68 7.29 -35.98 -3.13
N SER A 69 8.17 -36.40 -4.04
CA SER A 69 8.61 -37.79 -4.20
C SER A 69 9.73 -38.19 -3.24
N ARG A 70 10.19 -37.26 -2.39
CA ARG A 70 11.30 -37.48 -1.44
C ARG A 70 12.59 -37.89 -2.15
N ASP A 71 12.91 -37.21 -3.24
CA ASP A 71 14.17 -37.45 -3.96
C ASP A 71 15.36 -37.38 -2.99
N LYS A 72 16.29 -38.35 -3.11
CA LYS A 72 17.43 -38.48 -2.18
C LYS A 72 18.38 -37.28 -2.29
N GLY A 73 18.57 -36.74 -3.49
CA GLY A 73 19.38 -35.56 -3.72
C GLY A 73 18.78 -34.32 -3.09
N TRP A 74 17.47 -34.11 -3.29
CA TRP A 74 16.72 -33.03 -2.64
C TRP A 74 16.84 -33.10 -1.11
N ILE A 75 16.61 -34.27 -0.51
CA ILE A 75 16.71 -34.45 0.94
C ILE A 75 18.12 -34.10 1.45
N ALA A 76 19.17 -34.54 0.75
CA ALA A 76 20.54 -34.26 1.14
C ALA A 76 20.85 -32.76 1.13
N VAL A 77 20.44 -32.06 0.06
CA VAL A 77 20.62 -30.60 -0.07
C VAL A 77 19.82 -29.84 0.99
N HIS A 78 18.56 -30.22 1.20
CA HIS A 78 17.68 -29.59 2.20
C HIS A 78 18.20 -29.78 3.62
N ARG A 79 18.61 -31.00 3.99
CA ARG A 79 19.22 -31.29 5.30
C ARG A 79 20.49 -30.48 5.50
N LYS A 80 21.37 -30.41 4.48
CA LYS A 80 22.59 -29.61 4.55
C LYS A 80 22.30 -28.13 4.78
N ALA A 81 21.27 -27.59 4.14
CA ALA A 81 20.86 -26.19 4.34
C ALA A 81 20.33 -25.89 5.75
N LEU A 82 19.88 -26.91 6.49
CA LEU A 82 19.35 -26.78 7.85
C LEU A 82 20.29 -27.29 8.94
N ALA A 83 21.41 -27.92 8.57
CA ALA A 83 22.29 -28.63 9.50
C ALA A 83 22.88 -27.72 10.59
N ASP A 84 23.16 -26.46 10.24
CA ASP A 84 23.79 -25.49 11.14
C ASP A 84 22.77 -24.69 11.97
N ILE A 85 21.47 -25.00 11.87
CA ILE A 85 20.42 -24.30 12.59
C ILE A 85 20.24 -24.95 13.96
N GLY A 86 20.82 -24.33 14.98
CA GLY A 86 20.69 -24.77 16.37
C GLY A 86 19.25 -24.67 16.90
N ALA A 87 19.01 -25.33 18.03
CA ALA A 87 17.78 -25.14 18.78
C ALA A 87 17.65 -23.67 19.20
N ASN A 88 16.47 -23.07 18.97
CA ASN A 88 16.18 -21.73 19.45
C ASN A 88 15.55 -21.83 20.84
N ASP A 89 16.39 -21.94 21.87
CA ASP A 89 15.94 -22.10 23.25
C ASP A 89 15.46 -20.78 23.89
N VAL A 90 15.49 -19.67 23.12
CA VAL A 90 15.00 -18.38 23.58
C VAL A 90 13.48 -18.33 23.44
N LEU A 91 12.78 -18.36 24.58
CA LEU A 91 11.37 -18.04 24.64
C LEU A 91 11.17 -16.57 24.23
N ARG A 92 10.48 -16.36 23.11
CA ARG A 92 10.11 -15.04 22.62
C ARG A 92 8.63 -14.83 22.85
N VAL A 93 8.31 -14.09 23.90
CA VAL A 93 6.94 -13.62 24.14
C VAL A 93 6.83 -12.18 23.66
N ASP A 94 5.78 -11.90 22.90
CA ASP A 94 5.47 -10.54 22.47
C ASP A 94 5.02 -9.71 23.69
N PRO A 95 5.76 -8.64 24.07
CA PRO A 95 5.39 -7.78 25.20
C PRO A 95 3.99 -7.17 25.06
N VAL A 96 3.53 -6.94 23.82
CA VAL A 96 2.20 -6.42 23.55
C VAL A 96 1.13 -7.42 23.98
N GLN A 97 1.33 -8.72 23.75
CA GLN A 97 0.40 -9.75 24.17
C GLN A 97 0.34 -9.89 25.70
N LEU A 98 1.48 -9.73 26.38
CA LEU A 98 1.51 -9.70 27.85
C LEU A 98 0.71 -8.51 28.40
N ALA A 99 0.92 -7.33 27.85
CA ALA A 99 0.20 -6.12 28.27
C ALA A 99 -1.31 -6.22 28.01
N LEU A 100 -1.73 -6.76 26.85
CA LEU A 100 -3.14 -7.00 26.54
C LEU A 100 -3.76 -8.00 27.51
N ARG A 101 -3.04 -9.06 27.87
CA ARG A 101 -3.52 -10.05 28.82
C ARG A 101 -3.68 -9.45 30.22
N GLU A 102 -2.69 -8.72 30.69
CA GLU A 102 -2.74 -8.03 31.97
C GLU A 102 -3.88 -7.01 32.03
N ALA A 103 -4.03 -6.18 31.00
CA ALA A 103 -5.12 -5.21 30.91
C ALA A 103 -6.50 -5.90 30.90
N PHE A 104 -6.64 -7.03 30.20
CA PHE A 104 -7.86 -7.82 30.21
C PHE A 104 -8.20 -8.34 31.62
N ASP A 105 -7.22 -8.93 32.31
CA ASP A 105 -7.43 -9.48 33.66
C ASP A 105 -7.79 -8.35 34.66
N LEU A 106 -7.14 -7.18 34.56
CA LEU A 106 -7.48 -5.99 35.36
C LEU A 106 -8.89 -5.44 35.06
N ALA A 107 -9.28 -5.35 33.79
CA ALA A 107 -10.62 -4.90 33.42
C ALA A 107 -11.70 -5.86 33.92
N ARG A 108 -11.44 -7.17 33.88
CA ARG A 108 -12.32 -8.20 34.44
C ARG A 108 -12.53 -8.03 35.96
N GLU A 109 -11.52 -7.55 36.67
CA GLU A 109 -11.56 -7.24 38.10
C GLU A 109 -12.16 -5.85 38.43
N ARG A 110 -12.75 -5.13 37.46
CA ARG A 110 -13.23 -3.74 37.63
C ARG A 110 -12.13 -2.75 38.03
N ARG A 111 -10.92 -2.98 37.52
CA ARG A 111 -9.74 -2.09 37.68
C ARG A 111 -9.42 -1.41 36.36
N GLU A 112 -10.44 -0.89 35.69
CA GLU A 112 -10.35 -0.29 34.35
C GLU A 112 -9.29 0.83 34.25
N PRO A 113 -9.16 1.77 35.22
CA PRO A 113 -8.11 2.80 35.15
C PRO A 113 -6.68 2.23 35.12
N GLN A 114 -6.45 1.09 35.76
CA GLN A 114 -5.14 0.43 35.78
C GLN A 114 -4.89 -0.30 34.46
N ALA A 115 -5.91 -0.98 33.93
CA ALA A 115 -5.85 -1.61 32.61
C ALA A 115 -5.52 -0.60 31.51
N VAL A 116 -6.16 0.57 31.53
CA VAL A 116 -5.87 1.69 30.60
C VAL A 116 -4.40 2.12 30.70
N LYS A 117 -3.88 2.29 31.93
CA LYS A 117 -2.48 2.68 32.15
C LYS A 117 -1.48 1.64 31.62
N VAL A 118 -1.76 0.35 31.78
CA VAL A 118 -0.94 -0.75 31.22
C VAL A 118 -0.87 -0.62 29.70
N LEU A 119 -2.00 -0.44 29.02
CA LEU A 119 -2.05 -0.31 27.56
C LEU A 119 -1.39 0.98 27.05
N GLN A 120 -1.55 2.11 27.74
CA GLN A 120 -0.85 3.35 27.40
C GLN A 120 0.66 3.22 27.54
N THR A 121 1.12 2.53 28.59
CA THR A 121 2.55 2.26 28.81
C THR A 121 3.10 1.37 27.71
N ALA A 122 2.37 0.30 27.38
CA ALA A 122 2.73 -0.59 26.28
C ALA A 122 2.78 0.15 24.94
N ALA A 123 1.82 1.06 24.68
CA ALA A 123 1.82 1.91 23.49
C ALA A 123 3.04 2.84 23.45
N GLY A 124 3.40 3.46 24.58
CA GLY A 124 4.57 4.33 24.70
C GLY A 124 5.89 3.61 24.40
N ALA A 125 5.97 2.30 24.67
CA ALA A 125 7.15 1.47 24.46
C ALA A 125 7.29 0.90 23.03
N GLN A 126 6.28 1.04 22.16
CA GLN A 126 6.40 0.59 20.77
C GLN A 126 7.22 1.57 19.93
N ASP A 127 7.77 1.10 18.82
CA ASP A 127 8.30 1.98 17.76
C ASP A 127 7.30 2.13 16.62
N GLU A 128 6.57 1.06 16.28
CA GLU A 128 5.65 1.03 15.15
C GLU A 128 4.37 1.83 15.42
N PRO A 129 4.12 2.94 14.68
CA PRO A 129 2.97 3.82 14.95
C PRO A 129 1.61 3.09 14.85
N MET A 130 1.48 2.13 13.93
CA MET A 130 0.23 1.38 13.78
C MET A 130 -0.12 0.59 15.06
N VAL A 131 0.87 -0.03 15.70
CA VAL A 131 0.70 -0.77 16.95
C VAL A 131 0.41 0.19 18.10
N LYS A 132 1.08 1.35 18.17
CA LYS A 132 0.78 2.42 19.14
C LYS A 132 -0.68 2.81 19.09
N GLY A 133 -1.16 3.18 17.91
CA GLY A 133 -2.53 3.61 17.72
C GLY A 133 -3.53 2.52 18.05
N TRP A 134 -3.24 1.26 17.69
CA TRP A 134 -4.09 0.14 18.04
C TRP A 134 -4.19 -0.08 19.57
N LEU A 135 -3.07 -0.01 20.30
CA LEU A 135 -3.08 -0.14 21.76
C LEU A 135 -3.81 1.01 22.45
N LEU A 136 -3.67 2.24 21.95
CA LEU A 136 -4.44 3.38 22.44
C LEU A 136 -5.94 3.24 22.15
N ALA A 137 -6.32 2.63 21.03
CA ALA A 137 -7.72 2.33 20.74
C ALA A 137 -8.27 1.25 21.69
N ALA A 138 -7.50 0.19 21.98
CA ALA A 138 -7.87 -0.79 22.99
C ALA A 138 -8.00 -0.16 24.40
N ALA A 139 -7.11 0.78 24.75
CA ALA A 139 -7.23 1.57 25.97
C ALA A 139 -8.51 2.41 25.99
N ALA A 140 -8.88 3.02 24.86
CA ALA A 140 -10.12 3.78 24.73
C ALA A 140 -11.37 2.91 24.93
N GLU A 141 -11.38 1.66 24.43
CA GLU A 141 -12.48 0.72 24.63
C GLU A 141 -12.73 0.42 26.12
N ILE A 142 -11.65 0.19 26.88
CA ILE A 142 -11.73 -0.03 28.33
C ILE A 142 -12.14 1.26 29.04
N ALA A 143 -11.54 2.40 28.68
CA ALA A 143 -11.87 3.70 29.27
C ALA A 143 -13.37 4.03 29.11
N ASN A 144 -13.98 3.66 27.98
CA ASN A 144 -15.38 3.96 27.69
C ASN A 144 -16.36 3.32 28.68
N LEU A 145 -15.93 2.30 29.44
CA LEU A 145 -16.73 1.67 30.47
C LEU A 145 -16.94 2.56 31.70
N TYR A 146 -16.06 3.53 31.95
CA TYR A 146 -16.12 4.40 33.15
C TYR A 146 -15.95 5.90 32.86
N ASP A 147 -15.19 6.28 31.85
CA ASP A 147 -14.97 7.67 31.42
C ASP A 147 -15.04 7.78 29.89
N LYS A 148 -16.23 8.16 29.41
CA LYS A 148 -16.49 8.33 27.97
C LYS A 148 -15.69 9.48 27.37
N ALA A 149 -15.39 10.53 28.15
CA ALA A 149 -14.66 11.68 27.63
C ALA A 149 -13.19 11.30 27.41
N ASP A 150 -12.58 10.59 28.36
CA ASP A 150 -11.21 10.09 28.21
C ASP A 150 -11.10 9.05 27.09
N ALA A 151 -12.10 8.17 26.94
CA ALA A 151 -12.16 7.24 25.82
C ALA A 151 -12.12 7.95 24.45
N GLN A 152 -12.92 9.02 24.28
CA GLN A 152 -12.91 9.79 23.04
C GLN A 152 -11.56 10.49 22.82
N ARG A 153 -10.93 11.02 23.89
CA ARG A 153 -9.60 11.63 23.82
C ARG A 153 -8.54 10.60 23.39
N LEU A 154 -8.51 9.43 24.03
CA LEU A 154 -7.59 8.33 23.71
C LEU A 154 -7.76 7.85 22.27
N LEU A 155 -9.00 7.76 21.79
CA LEU A 155 -9.26 7.38 20.40
C LEU A 155 -8.80 8.46 19.40
N GLY A 156 -8.91 9.74 19.77
CA GLY A 156 -8.33 10.85 19.03
C GLY A 156 -6.80 10.75 18.93
N ASP A 157 -6.13 10.44 20.04
CA ASP A 157 -4.68 10.21 20.07
C ASP A 157 -4.28 8.96 19.27
N ALA A 158 -5.05 7.88 19.38
CA ALA A 158 -4.86 6.66 18.61
C ALA A 158 -4.85 6.92 17.11
N ARG A 159 -5.78 7.73 16.59
CA ARG A 159 -5.88 8.07 15.16
C ARG A 159 -4.68 8.85 14.62
N LYS A 160 -3.97 9.61 15.46
CA LYS A 160 -2.74 10.32 15.04
C LYS A 160 -1.67 9.32 14.60
N PHE A 161 -1.64 8.13 15.21
CA PHE A 161 -0.68 7.08 14.90
C PHE A 161 -1.22 6.01 13.94
N ASN A 162 -2.53 5.71 14.02
CA ASN A 162 -3.16 4.68 13.20
C ASN A 162 -4.56 5.13 12.74
N ARG A 163 -4.68 5.55 11.47
CA ARG A 163 -5.97 6.00 10.90
C ARG A 163 -6.99 4.86 10.67
N GLN A 164 -6.57 3.59 10.83
CA GLN A 164 -7.44 2.42 10.64
C GLN A 164 -8.27 2.07 11.88
N VAL A 165 -7.96 2.67 13.04
CA VAL A 165 -8.77 2.47 14.27
C VAL A 165 -10.10 3.21 14.17
N LEU A 166 -11.00 2.97 15.13
CA LEU A 166 -12.31 3.63 15.19
C LEU A 166 -12.16 5.16 15.20
N GLN A 167 -13.16 5.87 14.65
CA GLN A 167 -13.19 7.32 14.65
C GLN A 167 -13.88 7.85 15.91
N PRO A 168 -13.33 8.87 16.60
CA PRO A 168 -14.06 9.59 17.63
C PRO A 168 -15.37 10.15 17.09
N VAL A 169 -16.38 10.29 17.94
CA VAL A 169 -17.72 10.77 17.57
C VAL A 169 -17.65 12.18 16.98
N GLN A 170 -16.77 13.04 17.50
CA GLN A 170 -16.55 14.39 16.98
C GLN A 170 -15.84 14.42 15.61
N GLY A 171 -15.43 13.27 15.08
CA GLY A 171 -14.65 13.14 13.86
C GLY A 171 -13.14 13.35 14.11
N ALA A 172 -12.39 13.38 13.01
CA ALA A 172 -10.96 13.71 13.02
C ALA A 172 -10.76 15.01 12.27
N LEU A 173 -9.95 15.93 12.82
CA LEU A 173 -9.50 17.10 12.08
C LEU A 173 -8.74 16.64 10.85
N TYR A 174 -9.06 17.25 9.71
CA TYR A 174 -8.37 16.96 8.47
C TYR A 174 -6.96 17.55 8.52
N ASP A 175 -5.98 16.70 8.29
CA ASP A 175 -4.57 17.08 8.24
C ASP A 175 -4.14 17.27 6.77
N ARG A 176 -3.85 18.52 6.40
CA ARG A 176 -3.64 18.93 5.01
C ARG A 176 -2.28 18.48 4.51
N VAL A 177 -2.23 17.90 3.31
CA VAL A 177 -0.96 17.59 2.64
C VAL A 177 -0.43 18.78 1.87
N THR A 178 0.89 18.94 1.87
CA THR A 178 1.62 19.93 1.07
C THR A 178 2.88 19.29 0.51
N ALA A 179 3.26 19.69 -0.71
CA ALA A 179 4.50 19.25 -1.35
C ALA A 179 5.71 20.13 -1.00
N ALA A 180 5.56 21.07 -0.05
CA ALA A 180 6.62 21.96 0.40
C ALA A 180 7.84 21.23 1.00
N GLY A 181 9.03 21.83 0.88
CA GLY A 181 10.24 21.43 1.63
C GLY A 181 11.18 20.43 0.92
N ALA A 182 10.73 19.70 -0.09
CA ALA A 182 11.58 18.83 -0.90
C ALA A 182 11.18 18.84 -2.37
N SER A 183 12.15 18.76 -3.28
CA SER A 183 11.84 18.60 -4.71
C SER A 183 11.29 17.20 -4.99
N GLN A 184 10.49 17.07 -6.05
CA GLN A 184 9.94 15.78 -6.51
C GLN A 184 11.03 14.70 -6.64
N ALA A 185 12.15 15.02 -7.30
CA ALA A 185 13.26 14.08 -7.48
C ALA A 185 13.92 13.65 -6.14
N LYS A 186 13.96 14.54 -5.14
CA LYS A 186 14.45 14.19 -3.79
C LYS A 186 13.52 13.18 -3.11
N ARG A 187 12.20 13.37 -3.19
CA ARG A 187 11.22 12.39 -2.66
C ARG A 187 11.31 11.04 -3.36
N VAL A 188 11.49 11.02 -4.69
CA VAL A 188 11.74 9.77 -5.42
C VAL A 188 13.02 9.08 -4.93
N LYS A 189 14.11 9.83 -4.72
CA LYS A 189 15.36 9.30 -4.17
C LYS A 189 15.15 8.70 -2.78
N GLU A 190 14.42 9.37 -1.90
CA GLU A 190 14.09 8.87 -0.55
C GLU A 190 13.25 7.59 -0.61
N PHE A 191 12.19 7.58 -1.43
CA PHE A 191 11.35 6.40 -1.65
C PHE A 191 12.14 5.19 -2.16
N ALA A 192 13.02 5.42 -3.14
CA ALA A 192 13.86 4.37 -3.73
C ALA A 192 14.99 3.95 -2.77
N GLY A 193 15.50 4.87 -1.96
CA GLY A 193 16.49 4.65 -0.91
C GLY A 193 16.00 3.74 0.21
N ALA A 194 14.70 3.86 0.56
CA ALA A 194 14.06 3.01 1.55
C ALA A 194 13.88 1.54 1.12
N GLN A 195 14.09 1.21 -0.17
CA GLN A 195 14.03 -0.18 -0.63
C GLN A 195 15.35 -0.91 -0.36
N ALA A 196 15.27 -2.17 0.07
CA ALA A 196 16.43 -2.99 0.40
C ALA A 196 17.41 -3.22 -0.77
N SER A 197 16.94 -3.15 -2.01
CA SER A 197 17.77 -3.26 -3.22
C SER A 197 17.00 -2.79 -4.46
N GLY A 198 17.70 -2.60 -5.59
CA GLY A 198 17.06 -2.36 -6.88
C GLY A 198 16.10 -3.49 -7.32
N ALA A 199 16.37 -4.74 -6.95
CA ALA A 199 15.44 -5.85 -7.20
C ALA A 199 14.16 -5.72 -6.37
N ALA A 200 14.27 -5.32 -5.09
CA ALA A 200 13.12 -5.05 -4.24
C ALA A 200 12.30 -3.85 -4.77
N LEU A 201 12.96 -2.81 -5.26
CA LEU A 201 12.29 -1.68 -5.92
C LEU A 201 11.50 -2.13 -7.16
N ARG A 202 12.09 -2.94 -8.05
CA ARG A 202 11.37 -3.47 -9.22
C ARG A 202 10.14 -4.30 -8.83
N LEU A 203 10.23 -5.10 -7.77
CA LEU A 203 9.07 -5.83 -7.25
C LEU A 203 8.01 -4.88 -6.68
N HIS A 204 8.41 -3.82 -5.98
CA HIS A 204 7.46 -2.82 -5.49
C HIS A 204 6.73 -2.12 -6.64
N VAL A 205 7.45 -1.71 -7.68
CA VAL A 205 6.85 -1.08 -8.87
C VAL A 205 5.87 -2.03 -9.55
N ARG A 206 6.23 -3.31 -9.69
CA ARG A 206 5.34 -4.32 -10.27
C ARG A 206 4.07 -4.52 -9.43
N ASP A 207 4.20 -4.59 -8.10
CA ASP A 207 3.06 -4.71 -7.19
C ASP A 207 2.06 -3.54 -7.33
N ILE A 208 2.55 -2.32 -7.56
CA ILE A 208 1.70 -1.15 -7.86
C ILE A 208 0.97 -1.36 -9.18
N VAL A 209 1.70 -1.72 -10.24
CA VAL A 209 1.17 -1.88 -11.60
C VAL A 209 0.14 -3.01 -11.70
N GLU A 210 0.37 -4.13 -11.02
CA GLU A 210 -0.53 -5.30 -11.01
C GLU A 210 -1.89 -5.00 -10.37
N ARG A 211 -1.94 -4.05 -9.41
CA ARG A 211 -3.18 -3.61 -8.76
C ARG A 211 -3.95 -2.55 -9.55
N LEU A 212 -3.32 -1.88 -10.50
CA LEU A 212 -3.96 -0.92 -11.40
C LEU A 212 -4.68 -1.66 -12.54
N VAL A 213 -5.81 -2.29 -12.21
CA VAL A 213 -6.64 -3.07 -13.12
C VAL A 213 -8.11 -2.66 -13.01
N PHE A 214 -8.78 -2.51 -14.15
CA PHE A 214 -10.24 -2.39 -14.21
C PHE A 214 -10.84 -3.79 -14.08
N THR A 215 -11.70 -3.99 -13.08
CA THR A 215 -12.30 -5.30 -12.80
C THR A 215 -13.58 -5.13 -12.01
N SER A 216 -14.61 -5.92 -12.31
CA SER A 216 -15.86 -5.93 -11.56
C SER A 216 -15.76 -6.66 -10.21
N ASP A 217 -14.59 -7.20 -9.86
CA ASP A 217 -14.37 -7.81 -8.53
C ASP A 217 -14.29 -6.71 -7.46
N PRO A 218 -15.30 -6.59 -6.56
CA PRO A 218 -15.33 -5.53 -5.56
C PRO A 218 -14.14 -5.60 -4.58
N ARG A 219 -13.52 -6.77 -4.42
CA ARG A 219 -12.35 -6.96 -3.54
C ARG A 219 -11.10 -6.26 -4.08
N ALA A 220 -11.07 -5.91 -5.36
CA ALA A 220 -9.94 -5.26 -6.01
C ALA A 220 -10.00 -3.73 -5.93
N VAL A 221 -11.16 -3.14 -5.61
CA VAL A 221 -11.37 -1.67 -5.60
C VAL A 221 -10.42 -0.98 -4.62
N GLU A 222 -10.40 -1.43 -3.36
CA GLU A 222 -9.47 -0.91 -2.33
C GLU A 222 -7.99 -1.10 -2.74
N GLY A 223 -7.68 -2.22 -3.40
CA GLY A 223 -6.36 -2.51 -3.93
C GLY A 223 -5.92 -1.50 -4.99
N PHE A 224 -6.86 -1.11 -5.87
CA PHE A 224 -6.67 -0.11 -6.91
C PHE A 224 -6.44 1.28 -6.32
N GLU A 225 -7.32 1.75 -5.43
CA GLU A 225 -7.19 3.07 -4.79
C GLU A 225 -5.90 3.19 -3.99
N SER A 226 -5.51 2.12 -3.29
CA SER A 226 -4.21 2.06 -2.61
C SER A 226 -3.05 2.09 -3.60
N ALA A 227 -3.18 1.48 -4.78
CA ALA A 227 -2.12 1.50 -5.79
C ALA A 227 -1.96 2.87 -6.44
N VAL A 228 -3.06 3.63 -6.61
CA VAL A 228 -3.01 5.05 -7.01
C VAL A 228 -2.25 5.85 -5.95
N HIS A 229 -2.53 5.64 -4.67
CA HIS A 229 -1.78 6.30 -3.59
C HIS A 229 -0.29 5.96 -3.60
N ASP A 230 0.06 4.66 -3.71
CA ASP A 230 1.44 4.19 -3.77
C ASP A 230 2.18 4.72 -5.01
N LEU A 231 1.46 4.85 -6.14
CA LEU A 231 1.98 5.46 -7.36
C LEU A 231 2.35 6.93 -7.13
N GLY A 232 1.51 7.70 -6.43
CA GLY A 232 1.83 9.08 -6.06
C GLY A 232 3.17 9.19 -5.33
N HIS A 233 3.42 8.31 -4.36
CA HIS A 233 4.70 8.25 -3.64
C HIS A 233 5.87 7.85 -4.55
N LEU A 234 5.69 6.83 -5.39
CA LEU A 234 6.72 6.37 -6.35
C LEU A 234 7.15 7.51 -7.29
N LEU A 235 6.20 8.35 -7.72
CA LEU A 235 6.45 9.48 -8.61
C LEU A 235 6.95 10.73 -7.87
N GLY A 236 7.10 10.68 -6.54
CA GLY A 236 7.57 11.81 -5.74
C GLY A 236 6.55 12.92 -5.53
N PHE A 237 5.25 12.63 -5.69
CA PHE A 237 4.17 13.49 -5.22
C PHE A 237 3.91 13.25 -3.73
N VAL A 238 3.04 14.07 -3.13
CA VAL A 238 2.58 13.86 -1.75
C VAL A 238 1.11 13.45 -1.77
N PRO A 239 0.82 12.14 -1.83
CA PRO A 239 -0.54 11.63 -1.90
C PRO A 239 -1.19 11.48 -0.52
N GLN A 240 -2.52 11.51 -0.49
CA GLN A 240 -3.37 11.18 0.66
C GLN A 240 -4.62 10.46 0.13
N ARG A 241 -5.31 9.70 1.00
CA ARG A 241 -6.61 9.08 0.67
C ARG A 241 -7.71 9.63 1.59
N PRO A 242 -8.21 10.86 1.35
CA PRO A 242 -9.14 11.52 2.26
C PRO A 242 -10.39 10.71 2.62
N GLU A 243 -11.05 10.09 1.65
CA GLU A 243 -12.25 9.28 1.89
C GLU A 243 -11.97 8.12 2.85
N ARG A 244 -10.90 7.35 2.60
CA ARG A 244 -10.48 6.27 3.50
C ARG A 244 -10.10 6.76 4.90
N ASP A 245 -9.31 7.84 4.96
CA ASP A 245 -8.63 8.27 6.19
C ASP A 245 -9.52 9.15 7.09
N PHE A 246 -10.48 9.87 6.51
CA PHE A 246 -11.32 10.85 7.20
C PHE A 246 -12.83 10.73 6.89
N ARG A 247 -13.24 9.79 6.02
CA ARG A 247 -14.63 9.57 5.57
C ARG A 247 -15.24 10.77 4.83
N ARG A 248 -14.38 11.54 4.15
CA ARG A 248 -14.76 12.70 3.35
C ARG A 248 -13.66 13.07 2.37
N GLY A 249 -14.06 13.59 1.22
CA GLY A 249 -13.16 14.06 0.16
C GLY A 249 -12.93 12.99 -0.90
N PRO A 250 -11.91 13.14 -1.76
CA PRO A 250 -11.66 12.21 -2.85
C PRO A 250 -11.07 10.88 -2.36
N ASP A 251 -11.16 9.86 -3.21
CA ASP A 251 -10.45 8.58 -3.02
C ASP A 251 -8.93 8.79 -2.92
N ASN A 252 -8.40 9.68 -3.76
CA ASN A 252 -7.00 10.10 -3.76
C ASN A 252 -6.85 11.61 -3.97
N LEU A 253 -5.98 12.23 -3.18
CA LEU A 253 -5.54 13.62 -3.34
C LEU A 253 -4.03 13.63 -3.49
N TRP A 254 -3.50 14.17 -4.60
CA TRP A 254 -2.05 14.30 -4.79
C TRP A 254 -1.67 15.77 -4.76
N ALA A 255 -0.84 16.19 -3.81
CA ALA A 255 -0.17 17.49 -3.88
C ALA A 255 1.02 17.40 -4.84
N LEU A 256 1.03 18.26 -5.85
CA LEU A 256 2.08 18.35 -6.86
C LEU A 256 3.18 19.30 -6.37
N SER A 257 4.43 19.11 -6.81
CA SER A 257 5.59 19.85 -6.30
C SER A 257 5.57 21.34 -6.64
N ASP A 258 6.11 22.15 -5.73
CA ASP A 258 6.56 23.56 -5.86
C ASP A 258 5.54 24.60 -6.39
N GLU A 259 4.33 24.19 -6.73
CA GLU A 259 3.18 25.02 -7.08
C GLU A 259 1.92 24.49 -6.37
N ALA A 260 0.94 25.35 -6.08
CA ALA A 260 -0.30 25.00 -5.37
C ALA A 260 -1.28 24.14 -6.19
N GLY A 261 -0.75 23.24 -7.02
CA GLY A 261 -1.47 22.32 -7.87
C GLY A 261 -1.71 20.99 -7.17
N PHE A 262 -2.94 20.50 -7.28
CA PHE A 262 -3.37 19.21 -6.76
C PHE A 262 -4.05 18.40 -7.86
N LEU A 263 -4.02 17.08 -7.73
CA LEU A 263 -4.97 16.21 -8.42
C LEU A 263 -6.01 15.73 -7.43
N VAL A 264 -7.28 15.97 -7.73
CA VAL A 264 -8.44 15.48 -6.98
C VAL A 264 -8.98 14.29 -7.75
N ILE A 265 -8.77 13.07 -7.25
CA ILE A 265 -8.90 11.84 -8.01
C ILE A 265 -10.00 10.94 -7.44
N GLU A 266 -10.97 10.58 -8.29
CA GLU A 266 -11.97 9.53 -8.03
C GLU A 266 -11.65 8.27 -8.84
N CYS A 267 -11.71 7.11 -8.21
CA CYS A 267 -11.37 5.81 -8.78
C CYS A 267 -12.63 5.00 -9.05
N LYS A 268 -12.92 4.74 -10.32
CA LYS A 268 -14.04 3.92 -10.79
C LYS A 268 -13.54 2.63 -11.42
N SER A 269 -12.60 1.98 -10.74
CA SER A 269 -11.95 0.74 -11.19
C SER A 269 -12.91 -0.44 -11.30
N GLY A 270 -13.98 -0.43 -10.50
CA GLY A 270 -15.06 -1.41 -10.48
C GLY A 270 -16.10 -1.29 -11.59
N SER A 271 -16.08 -0.19 -12.36
CA SER A 271 -17.10 0.07 -13.37
C SER A 271 -16.95 -0.87 -14.57
N ALA A 272 -18.08 -1.42 -15.03
CA ALA A 272 -18.20 -2.14 -16.30
C ALA A 272 -19.02 -1.34 -17.34
N SER A 273 -19.35 -0.08 -17.02
CA SER A 273 -20.20 0.79 -17.84
C SER A 273 -19.48 1.28 -19.09
N ASP A 274 -20.24 1.48 -20.17
CA ASP A 274 -19.79 2.10 -21.43
C ASP A 274 -19.77 3.64 -21.37
N GLU A 275 -20.19 4.20 -20.23
CA GLU A 275 -20.15 5.63 -19.92
C GLU A 275 -19.88 5.90 -18.43
N ILE A 276 -19.38 7.09 -18.12
CA ILE A 276 -19.21 7.62 -16.78
C ILE A 276 -20.58 8.13 -16.33
N ALA A 277 -21.16 7.47 -15.34
CA ALA A 277 -22.49 7.79 -14.83
C ALA A 277 -22.53 9.19 -14.22
N LYS A 278 -23.70 9.83 -14.27
CA LYS A 278 -23.92 11.13 -13.61
C LYS A 278 -23.52 11.11 -12.13
N SER A 279 -23.82 10.03 -11.40
CA SER A 279 -23.45 9.88 -9.99
C SER A 279 -21.94 9.94 -9.73
N ASP A 280 -21.12 9.44 -10.66
CA ASP A 280 -19.65 9.48 -10.53
C ASP A 280 -19.11 10.90 -10.75
N VAL A 281 -19.74 11.64 -11.67
CA VAL A 281 -19.43 13.05 -11.92
C VAL A 281 -19.84 13.91 -10.72
N ASP A 282 -21.04 13.66 -10.17
CA ASP A 282 -21.55 14.36 -8.99
C ASP A 282 -20.66 14.08 -7.76
N GLN A 283 -20.16 12.85 -7.60
CA GLN A 283 -19.20 12.51 -6.54
C GLN A 283 -17.90 13.32 -6.67
N LEU A 284 -17.31 13.37 -7.87
CA LEU A 284 -16.10 14.17 -8.10
C LEU A 284 -16.34 15.67 -7.83
N ALA A 285 -17.50 16.21 -8.24
CA ALA A 285 -17.87 17.58 -7.94
C ALA A 285 -17.96 17.83 -6.43
N GLY A 286 -18.52 16.88 -5.67
CA GLY A 286 -18.49 16.88 -4.21
C GLY A 286 -17.08 16.92 -3.65
N SER A 287 -16.17 16.11 -4.19
CA SER A 287 -14.76 16.08 -3.79
C SER A 287 -14.01 17.38 -4.10
N LEU A 288 -14.34 18.06 -5.19
CA LEU A 288 -13.82 19.40 -5.48
C LEU A 288 -14.34 20.46 -4.49
N ASN A 289 -15.63 20.42 -4.14
CA ASN A 289 -16.20 21.33 -3.14
C ASN A 289 -15.53 21.12 -1.77
N TRP A 290 -15.34 19.86 -1.38
CA TRP A 290 -14.56 19.53 -0.19
C TRP A 290 -13.13 20.06 -0.31
N PHE A 291 -12.44 19.84 -1.44
CA PHE A 291 -11.09 20.33 -1.65
C PHE A 291 -11.01 21.85 -1.52
N ALA A 292 -11.92 22.61 -2.15
CA ALA A 292 -11.98 24.06 -2.04
C ALA A 292 -12.19 24.53 -0.58
N SER A 293 -13.06 23.85 0.18
CA SER A 293 -13.27 24.14 1.60
C SER A 293 -12.00 23.94 2.45
N GLN A 294 -11.14 23.00 2.04
CA GLN A 294 -9.92 22.66 2.78
C GLN A 294 -8.69 23.44 2.28
N TYR A 295 -8.60 23.77 1.00
CA TYR A 295 -7.38 24.31 0.40
C TYR A 295 -7.53 25.73 -0.16
N GLY A 296 -8.70 26.34 0.00
CA GLY A 296 -8.96 27.73 -0.34
C GLY A 296 -8.72 27.99 -1.83
N THR A 297 -7.77 28.87 -2.14
CA THR A 297 -7.43 29.29 -3.51
C THR A 297 -6.49 28.34 -4.25
N SER A 298 -6.13 27.20 -3.65
CA SER A 298 -5.31 26.18 -4.33
C SER A 298 -6.04 25.61 -5.54
N THR A 299 -5.29 25.23 -6.58
CA THR A 299 -5.87 24.68 -7.81
C THR A 299 -5.90 23.15 -7.73
N GLY A 300 -7.09 22.56 -7.84
CA GLY A 300 -7.27 21.12 -7.92
C GLY A 300 -7.75 20.71 -9.31
N VAL A 301 -6.96 19.92 -10.03
CA VAL A 301 -7.37 19.35 -11.31
C VAL A 301 -8.24 18.12 -11.04
N PRO A 302 -9.52 18.11 -11.47
CA PRO A 302 -10.39 16.96 -11.31
C PRO A 302 -10.00 15.83 -12.24
N VAL A 303 -9.82 14.63 -11.68
CA VAL A 303 -9.46 13.42 -12.42
C VAL A 303 -10.42 12.29 -12.05
N ILE A 304 -11.00 11.64 -13.06
CA ILE A 304 -11.68 10.35 -12.88
C ILE A 304 -10.82 9.26 -13.53
N ILE A 305 -10.60 8.16 -12.82
CA ILE A 305 -10.02 6.94 -13.39
C ILE A 305 -11.16 5.96 -13.66
N HIS A 306 -11.54 5.79 -14.92
CA HIS A 306 -12.71 5.00 -15.35
C HIS A 306 -12.36 4.26 -16.65
N PRO A 307 -12.90 3.06 -16.95
CA PRO A 307 -12.54 2.31 -18.16
C PRO A 307 -12.66 3.12 -19.47
N VAL A 308 -13.68 3.98 -19.53
CA VAL A 308 -13.99 4.87 -20.66
C VAL A 308 -14.02 6.34 -20.24
N ARG A 309 -13.98 7.25 -21.23
CA ARG A 309 -14.08 8.72 -21.02
C ARG A 309 -15.39 9.37 -21.49
N VAL A 310 -16.36 8.57 -21.90
CA VAL A 310 -17.65 9.05 -22.40
C VAL A 310 -18.53 9.38 -21.20
N LEU A 311 -19.10 10.58 -21.14
CA LEU A 311 -20.00 11.01 -20.08
C LEU A 311 -21.45 10.64 -20.41
N ASP A 312 -22.21 10.33 -19.35
CA ASP A 312 -23.66 10.40 -19.36
C ASP A 312 -24.12 11.78 -19.89
N PRO A 313 -25.05 11.84 -20.87
CA PRO A 313 -25.52 13.11 -21.46
C PRO A 313 -26.11 14.11 -20.45
N THR A 314 -26.66 13.60 -19.33
CA THR A 314 -27.30 14.37 -18.26
C THR A 314 -26.32 14.87 -17.20
N SER A 315 -25.04 14.53 -17.32
CA SER A 315 -24.00 14.96 -16.38
C SER A 315 -23.53 16.40 -16.64
N SER A 316 -23.13 17.05 -15.55
CA SER A 316 -22.55 18.39 -15.51
C SER A 316 -21.12 18.29 -14.98
N PRO A 317 -20.12 17.98 -15.82
CA PRO A 317 -18.76 17.78 -15.37
C PRO A 317 -18.15 19.08 -14.83
N PRO A 318 -17.36 19.01 -13.73
CA PRO A 318 -16.55 20.13 -13.31
C PRO A 318 -15.62 20.62 -14.41
N GLU A 319 -15.28 21.91 -14.37
CA GLU A 319 -14.36 22.51 -15.32
C GLU A 319 -13.01 21.78 -15.28
N GLY A 320 -12.44 21.56 -16.48
CA GLY A 320 -11.13 20.93 -16.59
C GLY A 320 -11.10 19.43 -16.29
N LEU A 321 -12.25 18.74 -16.15
CA LEU A 321 -12.31 17.29 -15.92
C LEU A 321 -11.42 16.49 -16.88
N ARG A 322 -10.52 15.71 -16.29
CA ARG A 322 -9.61 14.79 -16.97
C ARG A 322 -9.98 13.35 -16.65
N VAL A 323 -9.76 12.45 -17.61
CA VAL A 323 -10.02 11.01 -17.47
C VAL A 323 -8.75 10.21 -17.76
N ILE A 324 -8.44 9.26 -16.89
CA ILE A 324 -7.48 8.17 -17.17
C ILE A 324 -8.29 6.95 -17.61
N GLU A 325 -8.55 6.85 -18.91
CA GLU A 325 -9.25 5.71 -19.51
C GLU A 325 -8.35 4.48 -19.69
N ALA A 326 -8.91 3.30 -19.99
CA ALA A 326 -8.17 2.03 -20.11
C ALA A 326 -6.86 2.13 -20.92
N GLN A 327 -6.91 2.75 -22.10
CA GLN A 327 -5.73 2.96 -22.95
C GLN A 327 -4.66 3.84 -22.28
N LYS A 328 -5.09 4.85 -21.53
CA LYS A 328 -4.19 5.77 -20.82
C LYS A 328 -3.61 5.12 -19.57
N LEU A 329 -4.39 4.31 -18.85
CA LEU A 329 -3.91 3.52 -17.72
C LEU A 329 -2.85 2.51 -18.18
N ASP A 330 -3.06 1.81 -19.30
CA ASP A 330 -2.06 0.88 -19.85
C ASP A 330 -0.77 1.61 -20.28
N LYS A 331 -0.91 2.79 -20.87
CA LYS A 331 0.25 3.64 -21.20
C LYS A 331 1.01 4.07 -19.94
N LEU A 332 0.28 4.44 -18.89
CA LEU A 332 0.85 4.82 -17.59
C LEU A 332 1.61 3.64 -16.96
N LYS A 333 0.99 2.45 -16.92
CA LYS A 333 1.59 1.22 -16.38
C LYS A 333 2.92 0.89 -17.05
N LYS A 334 2.97 0.88 -18.39
CA LYS A 334 4.20 0.64 -19.16
C LYS A 334 5.30 1.67 -18.86
N ALA A 335 4.92 2.95 -18.74
CA ALA A 335 5.87 4.00 -18.41
C ALA A 335 6.41 3.86 -16.98
N VAL A 336 5.55 3.48 -16.02
CA VAL A 336 5.92 3.25 -14.62
C VAL A 336 6.87 2.06 -14.49
N GLU A 337 6.63 0.96 -15.21
CA GLU A 337 7.55 -0.19 -15.22
C GLU A 337 8.93 0.16 -15.80
N ALA A 338 8.96 0.90 -16.91
CA ALA A 338 10.21 1.34 -17.53
C ALA A 338 10.98 2.30 -16.60
N PHE A 339 10.28 3.27 -16.00
CA PHE A 339 10.83 4.19 -15.02
C PHE A 339 11.40 3.45 -13.80
N GLY A 340 10.63 2.53 -13.22
CA GLY A 340 11.06 1.73 -12.08
C GLY A 340 12.26 0.82 -12.39
N THR A 341 12.35 0.32 -13.63
CA THR A 341 13.49 -0.47 -14.08
C THR A 341 14.76 0.37 -14.16
N ALA A 342 14.68 1.58 -14.73
CA ALA A 342 15.80 2.51 -14.79
C ALA A 342 16.21 3.01 -13.39
N LEU A 343 15.24 3.39 -12.56
CA LEU A 343 15.44 3.86 -11.19
C LEU A 343 16.07 2.79 -10.27
N ALA A 344 15.92 1.51 -10.60
CA ALA A 344 16.52 0.41 -9.86
C ALA A 344 18.03 0.23 -10.10
N SER A 345 18.64 1.00 -11.02
CA SER A 345 20.10 1.12 -11.13
C SER A 345 20.65 2.00 -10.00
N GLU A 346 21.72 1.56 -9.32
CA GLU A 346 22.34 2.33 -8.24
C GLU A 346 22.86 3.70 -8.69
N GLU A 347 23.41 3.74 -9.90
CA GLU A 347 23.94 4.93 -10.53
C GLU A 347 22.84 5.99 -10.76
N VAL A 348 21.62 5.55 -11.09
CA VAL A 348 20.48 6.45 -11.28
C VAL A 348 19.89 6.84 -9.92
N ARG A 349 19.68 5.86 -9.03
CA ARG A 349 19.02 6.04 -7.74
C ARG A 349 19.77 6.99 -6.79
N SER A 350 21.10 7.03 -6.90
CA SER A 350 21.93 7.89 -6.05
C SER A 350 22.01 9.35 -6.55
N ASP A 351 21.64 9.63 -7.80
CA ASP A 351 21.81 10.94 -8.44
C ASP A 351 20.46 11.65 -8.71
N ILE A 352 20.23 12.75 -8.00
CA ILE A 352 19.02 13.56 -8.11
C ILE A 352 18.83 14.13 -9.53
N LYS A 353 19.91 14.50 -10.24
CA LYS A 353 19.81 15.06 -11.59
C LYS A 353 19.31 14.01 -12.58
N ARG A 354 19.82 12.78 -12.48
CA ARG A 354 19.38 11.65 -13.31
C ARG A 354 17.94 11.27 -13.01
N ILE A 355 17.53 11.26 -11.75
CA ILE A 355 16.14 11.03 -11.36
C ILE A 355 15.22 12.09 -11.97
N ARG A 356 15.61 13.37 -11.93
CA ARG A 356 14.84 14.45 -12.55
C ARG A 356 14.70 14.25 -14.06
N ALA A 357 15.80 13.99 -14.76
CA ALA A 357 15.76 13.72 -16.20
C ALA A 357 14.88 12.51 -16.54
N LEU A 358 14.90 11.48 -15.70
CA LEU A 358 14.05 10.29 -15.86
C LEU A 358 12.56 10.62 -15.64
N LEU A 359 12.22 11.44 -14.64
CA LEU A 359 10.85 11.93 -14.44
C LEU A 359 10.36 12.72 -15.67
N GLU A 360 11.19 13.61 -16.22
CA GLU A 360 10.87 14.39 -17.42
C GLU A 360 10.68 13.50 -18.66
N GLN A 361 11.62 12.58 -18.92
CA GLN A 361 11.56 11.62 -20.03
C GLN A 361 10.26 10.81 -20.04
N HIS A 362 9.83 10.34 -18.87
CA HIS A 362 8.61 9.58 -18.71
C HIS A 362 7.36 10.47 -18.56
N GLY A 363 7.50 11.79 -18.52
CA GLY A 363 6.38 12.73 -18.38
C GLY A 363 5.69 12.63 -17.02
N PHE A 364 6.44 12.42 -15.95
CA PHE A 364 5.95 12.34 -14.58
C PHE A 364 6.10 13.65 -13.78
N VAL A 365 6.59 14.71 -14.42
CA VAL A 365 6.45 16.07 -13.88
C VAL A 365 5.00 16.55 -14.01
N PRO A 366 4.49 17.43 -13.11
CA PRO A 366 3.06 17.74 -12.96
C PRO A 366 2.28 17.99 -14.25
N ALA A 367 2.65 18.98 -15.05
CA ALA A 367 1.95 19.34 -16.29
C ALA A 367 2.02 18.22 -17.34
N ALA A 368 3.21 17.64 -17.54
CA ALA A 368 3.41 16.56 -18.50
C ALA A 368 2.63 15.30 -18.11
N PHE A 369 2.45 15.02 -16.81
CA PHE A 369 1.66 13.89 -16.34
C PHE A 369 0.20 14.02 -16.79
N ILE A 370 -0.39 15.18 -16.52
CA ILE A 370 -1.78 15.47 -16.89
C ILE A 370 -1.95 15.34 -18.40
N GLU A 371 -1.08 15.96 -19.20
CA GLU A 371 -1.17 15.90 -20.65
C GLU A 371 -1.00 14.48 -21.20
N ARG A 372 0.04 13.77 -20.73
CA ARG A 372 0.45 12.48 -21.29
C ARG A 372 -0.47 11.34 -20.88
N TYR A 373 -0.95 11.33 -19.65
CA TYR A 373 -1.67 10.19 -19.04
C TYR A 373 -3.15 10.43 -18.80
N THR A 374 -3.69 11.61 -19.12
CA THR A 374 -5.13 11.84 -19.08
C THR A 374 -5.67 12.26 -20.45
N ARG A 375 -7.00 12.36 -20.60
CA ARG A 375 -7.70 13.01 -21.72
C ARG A 375 -8.89 13.82 -21.21
N PRO A 376 -9.37 14.84 -21.95
CA PRO A 376 -10.68 15.39 -21.70
C PRO A 376 -11.76 14.30 -21.86
N CYS A 377 -12.84 14.44 -21.10
CA CYS A 377 -14.05 13.67 -21.29
C CYS A 377 -14.73 14.00 -22.63
N THR A 378 -15.56 13.08 -23.14
CA THR A 378 -16.34 13.28 -24.37
C THR A 378 -17.82 13.03 -24.09
N ARG A 379 -18.73 13.74 -24.77
CA ARG A 379 -20.17 13.42 -24.74
C ARG A 379 -20.50 12.42 -25.86
N LYS A 380 -21.45 11.49 -25.64
CA LYS A 380 -22.02 10.70 -26.74
C LYS A 380 -22.53 11.68 -27.81
N ARG A 381 -22.08 11.52 -29.06
CA ARG A 381 -22.73 12.23 -30.18
C ARG A 381 -24.13 11.61 -30.30
N ASN A 382 -25.17 12.42 -30.17
CA ASN A 382 -26.51 11.97 -30.51
C ASN A 382 -26.46 11.48 -31.96
N ALA A 383 -26.84 10.23 -32.20
CA ALA A 383 -27.14 9.78 -33.56
C ALA A 383 -28.27 10.70 -34.06
N LYS A 384 -27.95 11.50 -35.08
CA LYS A 384 -28.93 12.36 -35.76
C LYS A 384 -29.91 11.52 -36.55
#